data_AF-A0A7M3DX15-F1
#
_entry.id   AF-A0A7M3DX15-F1
#
_cell.length_a   1.000
_cell.length_b   1.000
_cell.length_c   1.000
_cell.angle_alpha   90.00
_cell.angle_beta   90.00
_cell.angle_gamma   90.00
#
_symmetry.space_group_name_H-M   'P 1'
#
loop_
_entity.id
_entity.type
_entity.pdbx_description
1 polymer ?
#
loop_
_entity_poly.entity_id
_entity_poly.type
_entity_poly.pdbx_seq_one_letter_code
_entity_poly.pdbx_strand_id
1 'polypeptide(L)'
;MAKKPTGNQGRYRVIVEDDGNASGEFLRDLLGTSKDAIELRVVELFAEAWKTKTGVAFRWHQNPENDVDFTLDLPGGRVKLELTELVLHDGEGNPFKSGNKLRTFGQYAEALVESVTSKSNHYQVVSIPTHLLIYPTHEPFDAPDQAIALAKMKLKALNPAPVFENIFYLQMLPTGPIVRCLYPTPDGFLSDFNPDEWERGIVIFDPALAEFKSG
;
A
#
# COMPACT_ATOMS: atom_id res chain seq x y z
N MET A 1 -21.68 10.48 -0.79
CA MET A 1 -20.35 10.07 -0.25
C MET A 1 -20.59 9.31 1.05
N ALA A 2 -20.11 8.08 1.17
CA ALA A 2 -20.18 7.33 2.43
C ALA A 2 -19.12 7.87 3.39
N LYS A 3 -19.50 8.11 4.66
CA LYS A 3 -18.59 8.61 5.70
C LYS A 3 -17.64 7.48 6.12
N LYS A 4 -16.34 7.67 5.90
CA LYS A 4 -15.29 6.72 6.32
C LYS A 4 -15.35 6.52 7.84
N PRO A 5 -15.41 5.28 8.36
CA PRO A 5 -15.28 5.06 9.78
C PRO A 5 -13.83 5.34 10.20
N THR A 6 -13.60 6.50 10.82
CA THR A 6 -12.30 6.86 11.41
C THR A 6 -12.24 6.42 12.88
N GLY A 7 -11.10 5.91 13.36
CA GLY A 7 -10.85 5.62 14.77
C GLY A 7 -11.22 4.22 15.33
N ASN A 8 -11.81 3.33 14.52
CA ASN A 8 -12.13 1.93 14.89
C ASN A 8 -11.45 0.89 13.97
N GLN A 9 -10.47 1.33 13.20
CA GLN A 9 -9.63 0.51 12.34
C GLN A 9 -8.61 -0.24 13.20
N GLY A 10 -8.08 -1.37 12.74
CA GLY A 10 -7.08 -2.16 13.47
C GLY A 10 -6.88 -3.57 12.93
N ARG A 11 -5.92 -4.30 13.50
CA ARG A 11 -5.51 -5.64 13.10
C ARG A 11 -5.70 -6.62 14.24
N TYR A 12 -6.09 -7.86 13.94
CA TYR A 12 -6.18 -8.90 14.97
C TYR A 12 -4.89 -9.73 15.01
N ARG A 13 -4.11 -9.61 16.09
CA ARG A 13 -2.94 -10.44 16.33
C ARG A 13 -3.37 -11.72 17.05
N VAL A 14 -3.07 -12.88 16.47
CA VAL A 14 -3.21 -14.16 17.15
C VAL A 14 -1.86 -14.54 17.76
N ILE A 15 -1.85 -14.85 19.05
CA ILE A 15 -0.69 -15.32 19.80
C ILE A 15 -0.98 -16.76 20.17
N VAL A 16 -0.14 -17.69 19.71
CA VAL A 16 -0.22 -19.11 20.10
C VAL A 16 0.82 -19.35 21.18
N GLU A 17 0.37 -19.75 22.36
CA GLU A 17 1.21 -20.07 23.51
C GLU A 17 1.73 -21.52 23.41
N ASP A 18 2.83 -21.80 24.13
CA ASP A 18 3.52 -23.10 24.07
C ASP A 18 2.65 -24.28 24.55
N ASP A 19 1.56 -24.00 25.27
CA ASP A 19 0.57 -24.99 25.72
C ASP A 19 -0.52 -25.29 24.66
N GLY A 20 -0.44 -24.65 23.49
CA GLY A 20 -1.40 -24.79 22.40
C GLY A 20 -2.63 -23.90 22.53
N ASN A 21 -2.74 -23.07 23.56
CA ASN A 21 -3.78 -22.05 23.64
C ASN A 21 -3.47 -20.89 22.68
N ALA A 22 -4.52 -20.35 22.07
CA ALA A 22 -4.42 -19.16 21.25
C ALA A 22 -5.17 -18.00 21.93
N SER A 23 -4.49 -16.88 22.13
CA SER A 23 -5.10 -15.61 22.53
C SER A 23 -5.06 -14.61 21.37
N GLY A 24 -5.95 -13.62 21.42
CA GLY A 24 -6.10 -12.63 20.35
C GLY A 24 -6.09 -11.21 20.89
N GLU A 25 -5.39 -10.31 20.20
CA GLU A 25 -5.37 -8.88 20.52
C GLU A 25 -5.77 -8.07 19.28
N PHE A 26 -6.79 -7.21 19.41
CA PHE A 26 -7.12 -6.24 18.37
C PHE A 26 -6.28 -4.97 18.55
N LEU A 27 -5.25 -4.85 17.71
CA LEU A 27 -4.36 -3.69 17.63
C LEU A 27 -5.05 -2.59 16.83
N ARG A 28 -5.57 -1.56 17.50
CA ARG A 28 -6.17 -0.40 16.81
C ARG A 28 -5.14 0.28 15.90
N ASP A 29 -5.60 0.72 14.73
CA ASP A 29 -4.78 1.39 13.73
C ASP A 29 -4.26 2.72 14.27
N LEU A 30 -2.95 2.87 14.11
CA LEU A 30 -2.14 3.96 14.68
C LEU A 30 -2.11 5.21 13.76
N LEU A 31 -2.92 5.24 12.70
CA LEU A 31 -2.84 6.27 11.66
C LEU A 31 -3.51 7.59 12.04
N GLY A 32 -4.42 7.60 13.02
CA GLY A 32 -5.10 8.81 13.48
C GLY A 32 -6.55 8.95 13.01
N THR A 33 -7.18 10.09 13.31
CA THR A 33 -8.64 10.28 13.18
C THR A 33 -9.05 11.34 12.14
N SER A 34 -8.10 12.09 11.57
CA SER A 34 -8.32 13.06 10.48
C SER A 34 -7.43 12.73 9.28
N LYS A 35 -7.78 13.25 8.10
CA LYS A 35 -6.99 13.07 6.87
C LYS A 35 -5.55 13.54 7.07
N ASP A 36 -5.36 14.76 7.54
CA ASP A 36 -4.03 15.34 7.77
C ASP A 36 -3.20 14.53 8.79
N ALA A 37 -3.83 14.03 9.85
CA ALA A 37 -3.16 13.18 10.84
C ALA A 37 -2.71 11.85 10.22
N ILE A 38 -3.54 11.27 9.35
CA ILE A 38 -3.21 10.05 8.60
C ILE A 38 -2.02 10.30 7.68
N GLU A 39 -2.04 11.37 6.90
CA GLU A 39 -0.98 11.70 5.94
C GLU A 39 0.35 11.99 6.64
N LEU A 40 0.33 12.76 7.75
CA LEU A 40 1.50 12.98 8.60
C LEU A 40 2.05 11.66 9.14
N ARG A 41 1.19 10.78 9.64
CA ARG A 41 1.63 9.50 10.19
C ARG A 41 2.20 8.58 9.09
N VAL A 42 1.63 8.61 7.90
CA VAL A 42 2.12 7.84 6.75
C VAL A 42 3.52 8.28 6.33
N VAL A 43 3.79 9.59 6.25
CA VAL A 43 5.14 10.07 5.89
C VAL A 43 6.17 9.76 6.98
N GLU A 44 5.78 9.78 8.26
CA GLU A 44 6.65 9.33 9.36
C GLU A 44 7.02 7.85 9.23
N LEU A 45 6.03 6.98 9.02
CA LEU A 45 6.24 5.54 8.85
C LEU A 45 7.07 5.23 7.60
N PHE A 46 6.87 5.99 6.53
CA PHE A 46 7.69 5.89 5.32
C PHE A 46 9.14 6.31 5.59
N ALA A 47 9.39 7.39 6.34
CA ALA A 47 10.73 7.82 6.71
C ALA A 47 11.45 6.77 7.59
N GLU A 48 10.73 6.15 8.52
CA GLU A 48 11.23 5.03 9.33
C GLU A 48 11.61 3.83 8.45
N ALA A 49 10.68 3.36 7.62
CA ALA A 49 10.91 2.22 6.72
C ALA A 49 12.05 2.49 5.74
N TRP A 50 12.15 3.71 5.22
CA TRP A 50 13.22 4.13 4.33
C TRP A 50 14.58 4.10 5.01
N LYS A 51 14.68 4.65 6.22
CA LYS A 51 15.92 4.63 7.01
C LYS A 51 16.35 3.20 7.33
N THR A 52 15.42 2.34 7.73
CA THR A 52 15.70 0.93 7.99
C THR A 52 16.21 0.21 6.75
N LYS A 53 15.62 0.49 5.58
CA LYS A 53 16.00 -0.16 4.31
C LYS A 53 17.31 0.35 3.72
N THR A 54 17.58 1.64 3.81
CA THR A 54 18.66 2.31 3.07
C THR A 54 19.80 2.84 3.95
N GLY A 55 19.58 2.92 5.27
CA GLY A 55 20.46 3.60 6.21
C GLY A 55 20.38 5.13 6.18
N VAL A 56 19.58 5.71 5.27
CA VAL A 56 19.51 7.16 5.04
C VAL A 56 18.28 7.75 5.72
N ALA A 57 18.47 8.81 6.51
CA ALA A 57 17.37 9.62 7.02
C ALA A 57 17.14 10.85 6.12
N PHE A 58 15.91 11.36 6.09
CA PHE A 58 15.56 12.59 5.39
C PHE A 58 14.65 13.47 6.25
N ARG A 59 14.58 14.75 5.90
CA ARG A 59 13.60 15.69 6.46
C ARG A 59 12.45 15.87 5.48
N TRP A 60 11.30 16.26 5.99
CA TRP A 60 10.13 16.52 5.17
C TRP A 60 9.33 17.70 5.73
N HIS A 61 8.56 18.33 4.86
CA HIS A 61 7.56 19.33 5.23
C HIS A 61 6.29 19.10 4.42
N GLN A 62 5.14 19.32 5.05
CA GLN A 62 3.85 19.27 4.39
C GLN A 62 3.65 20.55 3.57
N ASN A 63 3.17 20.40 2.34
CA ASN A 63 2.86 21.52 1.45
C ASN A 63 1.39 21.97 1.64
N PRO A 64 0.99 23.16 1.12
CA PRO A 64 -0.40 23.59 1.10
C PRO A 64 -1.31 22.65 0.27
N GLU A 65 -2.60 22.60 0.59
CA GLU A 65 -3.59 21.59 0.10
C GLU A 65 -3.77 21.49 -1.44
N ASN A 66 -3.26 22.44 -2.22
CA ASN A 66 -3.34 22.43 -3.69
C ASN A 66 -2.01 22.03 -4.37
N ASP A 67 -0.98 21.73 -3.59
CA ASP A 67 0.30 21.19 -4.04
C ASP A 67 0.37 19.68 -3.74
N VAL A 68 1.34 19.00 -4.35
CA VAL A 68 1.75 17.64 -3.95
C VAL A 68 1.97 17.60 -2.44
N ASP A 69 1.50 16.56 -1.75
CA ASP A 69 1.32 16.57 -0.29
C ASP A 69 2.57 16.97 0.53
N PHE A 70 3.74 16.46 0.15
CA PHE A 70 4.98 16.69 0.88
C PHE A 70 6.16 17.04 -0.02
N THR A 71 7.15 17.68 0.59
CA THR A 71 8.48 17.88 0.02
C THR A 71 9.51 17.21 0.92
N LEU A 72 10.36 16.36 0.34
CA LEU A 72 11.43 15.65 1.03
C LEU A 72 12.77 16.29 0.71
N ASP A 73 13.56 16.56 1.75
CA ASP A 73 14.94 16.98 1.65
C ASP A 73 15.85 15.75 1.85
N LEU A 74 16.17 15.07 0.74
CA LEU A 74 17.09 13.93 0.69
C LEU A 74 18.53 14.44 0.55
N PRO A 75 19.55 13.63 0.93
CA PRO A 75 20.96 14.00 0.70
C PRO A 75 21.31 14.28 -0.77
N GLY A 76 20.59 13.65 -1.71
CA GLY A 76 20.77 13.83 -3.14
C GLY A 76 20.00 15.00 -3.76
N GLY A 77 19.19 15.71 -2.97
CA GLY A 77 18.38 16.83 -3.45
C GLY A 77 16.94 16.80 -2.94
N ARG A 78 16.17 17.79 -3.39
CA ARG A 78 14.77 17.94 -3.03
C ARG A 78 13.88 17.19 -4.01
N VAL A 79 12.94 16.42 -3.46
CA VAL A 79 11.92 15.69 -4.25
C VAL A 79 10.55 15.95 -3.66
N LYS A 80 9.52 15.93 -4.50
CA LYS A 80 8.12 15.97 -4.03
C LYS A 80 7.64 14.55 -3.73
N LEU A 81 6.74 14.42 -2.76
CA LEU A 81 6.11 13.16 -2.38
C LEU A 81 4.59 13.33 -2.38
N GLU A 82 3.94 12.66 -3.32
CA GLU A 82 2.49 12.50 -3.40
C GLU A 82 2.07 11.26 -2.62
N LEU A 83 0.98 11.36 -1.87
CA LEU A 83 0.37 10.26 -1.17
C LEU A 83 -0.92 9.83 -1.89
N THR A 84 -1.18 8.53 -1.90
CA THR A 84 -2.49 8.02 -2.31
C THR A 84 -2.88 6.81 -1.49
N GLU A 85 -4.12 6.81 -1.02
CA GLU A 85 -4.70 5.67 -0.33
C GLU A 85 -5.00 4.55 -1.33
N LEU A 86 -4.60 3.32 -1.01
CA LEU A 86 -5.09 2.14 -1.69
C LEU A 86 -6.48 1.79 -1.13
N VAL A 87 -7.49 1.93 -1.98
CA VAL A 87 -8.86 1.50 -1.69
C VAL A 87 -9.23 0.42 -2.67
N LEU A 88 -9.62 -0.75 -2.17
CA LEU A 88 -10.16 -1.82 -3.00
C LEU A 88 -11.68 -1.63 -3.10
N HIS A 89 -12.15 -1.19 -4.25
CA HIS A 89 -13.59 -1.06 -4.52
C HIS A 89 -14.25 -2.43 -4.75
N ASP A 90 -15.54 -2.53 -4.42
CA ASP A 90 -16.39 -3.70 -4.66
C ASP A 90 -17.62 -3.35 -5.50
N GLY A 91 -17.37 -2.85 -6.72
CA GLY A 91 -18.44 -2.40 -7.61
C GLY A 91 -19.10 -1.09 -7.14
N GLU A 92 -20.37 -0.87 -7.51
CA GLU A 92 -21.13 0.32 -7.11
C GLU A 92 -21.60 0.19 -5.65
N GLY A 93 -20.80 0.68 -4.70
CA GLY A 93 -21.11 0.52 -3.27
C GLY A 93 -20.16 1.24 -2.32
N ASN A 94 -20.43 1.11 -1.00
CA ASN A 94 -19.51 1.55 0.04
C ASN A 94 -18.45 0.45 0.24
N PRO A 95 -17.16 0.67 -0.08
CA PRO A 95 -16.11 -0.35 0.01
C PRO A 95 -15.89 -0.89 1.44
N PHE A 96 -16.46 -0.22 2.44
CA PHE A 96 -16.40 -0.58 3.86
C PHE A 96 -17.60 -1.42 4.35
N LYS A 97 -18.63 -1.69 3.52
CA LYS A 97 -19.82 -2.48 3.90
C LYS A 97 -19.61 -3.98 3.64
N SER A 98 -18.87 -4.65 4.52
CA SER A 98 -18.97 -6.09 4.87
C SER A 98 -19.04 -7.18 3.76
N GLY A 99 -18.80 -6.87 2.49
CA GLY A 99 -18.89 -7.83 1.37
C GLY A 99 -17.55 -8.43 0.91
N ASN A 100 -16.43 -7.77 1.22
CA ASN A 100 -15.12 -8.11 0.66
C ASN A 100 -14.39 -9.18 1.45
N LYS A 101 -14.97 -10.37 1.46
CA LYS A 101 -14.39 -11.53 2.16
C LYS A 101 -13.31 -12.23 1.33
N LEU A 102 -13.24 -11.94 0.03
CA LEU A 102 -12.38 -12.61 -0.94
C LEU A 102 -11.88 -11.63 -2.01
N ARG A 103 -10.58 -11.69 -2.32
CA ARG A 103 -9.95 -10.97 -3.45
C ARG A 103 -8.90 -11.82 -4.13
N THR A 104 -8.66 -11.60 -5.42
CA THR A 104 -7.50 -12.19 -6.09
C THR A 104 -6.28 -11.28 -6.02
N PHE A 105 -5.08 -11.85 -6.17
CA PHE A 105 -3.86 -11.07 -6.30
C PHE A 105 -3.90 -10.13 -7.52
N GLY A 106 -4.53 -10.57 -8.62
CA GLY A 106 -4.78 -9.73 -9.80
C GLY A 106 -5.59 -8.47 -9.48
N GLN A 107 -6.66 -8.59 -8.70
CA GLN A 107 -7.50 -7.44 -8.30
C GLN A 107 -6.72 -6.40 -7.48
N TYR A 108 -5.86 -6.86 -6.58
CA TYR A 108 -4.96 -5.96 -5.85
C TYR A 108 -3.98 -5.24 -6.79
N ALA A 109 -3.37 -6.00 -7.71
CA ALA A 109 -2.42 -5.45 -8.67
C ALA A 109 -3.07 -4.42 -9.59
N GLU A 110 -4.30 -4.68 -10.04
CA GLU A 110 -5.10 -3.75 -10.84
C GLU A 110 -5.38 -2.45 -10.07
N ALA A 111 -5.83 -2.54 -8.82
CA ALA A 111 -6.10 -1.35 -8.00
C ALA A 111 -4.85 -0.49 -7.76
N LEU A 112 -3.68 -1.14 -7.56
CA LEU A 112 -2.39 -0.45 -7.46
C LEU A 112 -2.05 0.28 -8.76
N VAL A 113 -2.17 -0.40 -9.91
CA VAL A 113 -1.86 0.16 -11.24
C VAL A 113 -2.83 1.29 -11.61
N GLU A 114 -4.11 1.13 -11.30
CA GLU A 114 -5.14 2.14 -11.53
C GLU A 114 -4.86 3.40 -10.70
N SER A 115 -4.50 3.25 -9.43
CA SER A 115 -4.11 4.37 -8.56
C SER A 115 -2.94 5.18 -9.15
N VAL A 116 -1.92 4.48 -9.63
CA VAL A 116 -0.75 5.10 -10.31
C VAL A 116 -1.17 5.81 -11.59
N THR A 117 -2.00 5.17 -12.41
CA THR A 117 -2.40 5.67 -13.73
C THR A 117 -3.29 6.91 -13.57
N SER A 118 -4.24 6.87 -12.64
CA SER A 118 -5.11 8.00 -12.30
C SER A 118 -4.30 9.22 -11.85
N LYS A 119 -3.35 9.03 -10.92
CA LYS A 119 -2.46 10.10 -10.46
C LYS A 119 -1.54 10.59 -11.58
N SER A 120 -1.00 9.69 -12.41
CA SER A 120 -0.14 10.08 -13.54
C SER A 120 -0.90 10.95 -14.56
N ASN A 121 -2.15 10.59 -14.86
CA ASN A 121 -3.02 11.36 -15.74
C ASN A 121 -3.41 12.73 -15.18
N HIS A 122 -3.49 12.87 -13.85
CA HIS A 122 -3.74 14.14 -13.19
C HIS A 122 -2.55 15.10 -13.34
N TYR A 123 -1.32 14.60 -13.18
CA TYR A 123 -0.13 15.44 -13.19
C TYR A 123 0.39 15.77 -14.59
N GLN A 124 0.19 14.90 -15.61
CA GLN A 124 0.58 15.02 -17.03
C GLN A 124 2.08 15.33 -17.31
N VAL A 125 2.70 16.32 -16.64
CA VAL A 125 4.14 16.62 -16.62
C VAL A 125 4.53 17.19 -15.25
N VAL A 126 5.52 16.57 -14.59
CA VAL A 126 6.10 17.08 -13.34
C VAL A 126 7.40 17.85 -13.61
N SER A 127 7.51 19.09 -13.15
CA SER A 127 8.70 19.95 -13.34
C SER A 127 9.83 19.68 -12.33
N ILE A 128 9.53 18.94 -11.27
CA ILE A 128 10.43 18.54 -10.19
C ILE A 128 10.28 17.04 -10.01
N PRO A 129 11.36 16.28 -9.70
CA PRO A 129 11.23 14.86 -9.44
C PRO A 129 10.20 14.59 -8.34
N THR A 130 9.19 13.80 -8.69
CA THR A 130 8.04 13.51 -7.82
C THR A 130 7.95 12.02 -7.61
N HIS A 131 7.84 11.63 -6.34
CA HIS A 131 7.63 10.26 -5.92
C HIS A 131 6.15 10.08 -5.57
N LEU A 132 5.61 8.89 -5.82
CA LEU A 132 4.28 8.50 -5.35
C LEU A 132 4.41 7.45 -4.26
N LEU A 133 3.73 7.64 -3.13
CA LEU A 133 3.60 6.66 -2.06
C LEU A 133 2.16 6.20 -1.94
N ILE A 134 1.96 4.91 -2.19
CA ILE A 134 0.68 4.23 -2.03
C ILE A 134 0.67 3.57 -0.65
N TYR A 135 -0.42 3.73 0.11
CA TYR A 135 -0.56 3.15 1.45
C TYR A 135 -1.98 2.61 1.69
N PRO A 136 -2.14 1.46 2.37
CA PRO A 136 -3.44 1.00 2.84
C PRO A 136 -3.81 1.73 4.13
N THR A 137 -5.11 1.92 4.38
CA THR A 137 -5.62 2.42 5.68
C THR A 137 -6.45 1.38 6.43
N HIS A 138 -6.66 0.21 5.83
CA HIS A 138 -7.40 -0.91 6.42
C HIS A 138 -6.62 -2.19 6.13
N GLU A 139 -6.62 -3.14 7.07
CA GLU A 139 -5.94 -4.44 6.90
C GLU A 139 -6.36 -5.19 5.62
N PRO A 140 -7.64 -5.26 5.24
CA PRO A 140 -8.06 -5.93 4.00
C PRO A 140 -7.63 -5.22 2.71
N PHE A 141 -6.94 -4.08 2.81
CA PHE A 141 -6.32 -3.39 1.67
C PHE A 141 -4.80 -3.57 1.64
N ASP A 142 -4.21 -4.23 2.64
CA ASP A 142 -2.77 -4.51 2.65
C ASP A 142 -2.44 -5.57 1.60
N ALA A 143 -1.64 -5.18 0.61
CA ALA A 143 -1.39 -6.00 -0.57
C ALA A 143 -0.40 -7.11 -0.24
N PRO A 144 -0.71 -8.38 -0.56
CA PRO A 144 0.24 -9.47 -0.39
C PRO A 144 1.39 -9.36 -1.39
N ASP A 145 2.51 -10.02 -1.09
CA ASP A 145 3.73 -9.94 -1.90
C ASP A 145 3.51 -10.37 -3.36
N GLN A 146 2.64 -11.35 -3.60
CA GLN A 146 2.27 -11.80 -4.95
C GLN A 146 1.56 -10.69 -5.74
N ALA A 147 0.66 -9.94 -5.11
CA ALA A 147 -0.01 -8.81 -5.75
C ALA A 147 0.96 -7.65 -6.02
N ILE A 148 1.90 -7.41 -5.09
CA ILE A 148 2.97 -6.42 -5.27
C ILE A 148 3.86 -6.80 -6.47
N ALA A 149 4.21 -8.08 -6.62
CA ALA A 149 4.97 -8.58 -7.76
C ALA A 149 4.20 -8.40 -9.08
N LEU A 150 2.92 -8.75 -9.12
CA LEU A 150 2.05 -8.51 -10.28
C LEU A 150 1.93 -7.02 -10.63
N ALA A 151 1.77 -6.16 -9.63
CA ALA A 151 1.71 -4.70 -9.83
C ALA A 151 3.00 -4.17 -10.47
N LYS A 152 4.18 -4.61 -9.99
CA LYS A 152 5.48 -4.27 -10.60
C LYS A 152 5.56 -4.65 -12.07
N MET A 153 5.10 -5.87 -12.42
CA MET A 153 5.05 -6.33 -13.81
C MET A 153 4.18 -5.41 -14.67
N LYS A 154 2.95 -5.18 -14.23
CA LYS A 154 1.96 -4.36 -14.95
C LYS A 154 2.47 -2.93 -15.10
N LEU A 155 3.04 -2.33 -14.05
CA LEU A 155 3.64 -0.98 -14.10
C LEU A 155 4.82 -0.89 -15.06
N LYS A 156 5.70 -1.90 -15.10
CA LYS A 156 6.82 -1.95 -16.05
C LYS A 156 6.36 -2.01 -17.50
N ALA A 157 5.22 -2.66 -17.76
CA ALA A 157 4.64 -2.83 -19.08
C ALA A 157 3.78 -1.63 -19.55
N LEU A 158 3.52 -0.64 -18.68
CA LEU A 158 2.72 0.54 -19.05
C LEU A 158 3.38 1.36 -20.15
N ASN A 159 2.56 1.78 -21.10
CA ASN A 159 2.94 2.71 -22.15
C ASN A 159 1.78 3.72 -22.39
N PRO A 160 1.96 5.02 -22.10
CA PRO A 160 3.19 5.65 -21.58
C PRO A 160 3.55 5.17 -20.17
N ALA A 161 4.83 5.24 -19.82
CA ALA A 161 5.31 4.95 -18.47
C ALA A 161 4.73 5.96 -17.46
N PRO A 162 4.65 5.61 -16.16
CA PRO A 162 4.21 6.54 -15.13
C PRO A 162 5.06 7.82 -15.09
N VAL A 163 4.43 8.95 -14.75
CA VAL A 163 5.12 10.27 -14.69
C VAL A 163 6.01 10.44 -13.46
N PHE A 164 5.85 9.57 -12.46
CA PHE A 164 6.58 9.61 -11.21
C PHE A 164 7.96 8.96 -11.37
N GLU A 165 8.98 9.56 -10.74
CA GLU A 165 10.35 9.02 -10.76
C GLU A 165 10.43 7.68 -10.05
N ASN A 166 9.81 7.59 -8.87
CA ASN A 166 9.66 6.35 -8.13
C ASN A 166 8.24 6.22 -7.61
N ILE A 167 7.76 4.97 -7.55
CA ILE A 167 6.49 4.61 -6.95
C ILE A 167 6.78 3.63 -5.84
N PHE A 168 6.32 3.95 -4.63
CA PHE A 168 6.49 3.14 -3.45
C PHE A 168 5.15 2.62 -2.94
N TYR A 169 5.21 1.47 -2.27
CA TYR A 169 4.12 0.93 -1.48
C TYR A 169 4.58 0.78 -0.03
N LEU A 170 3.83 1.39 0.90
CA LEU A 170 4.05 1.26 2.34
C LEU A 170 3.18 0.14 2.88
N GLN A 171 3.81 -0.94 3.31
CA GLN A 171 3.19 -1.97 4.14
C GLN A 171 3.42 -1.60 5.60
N MET A 172 2.35 -1.60 6.39
CA MET A 172 2.45 -1.46 7.83
C MET A 172 2.40 -2.88 8.35
N LEU A 173 3.42 -3.42 9.02
CA LEU A 173 3.35 -4.77 9.59
C LEU A 173 3.49 -4.71 11.11
N PRO A 174 3.03 -5.74 11.85
CA PRO A 174 3.23 -5.80 13.30
C PRO A 174 4.71 -5.75 13.71
N THR A 175 5.61 -6.17 12.82
CA THR A 175 7.07 -6.13 13.02
C THR A 175 7.71 -4.79 12.67
N GLY A 176 6.94 -3.83 12.16
CA GLY A 176 7.40 -2.51 11.73
C GLY A 176 6.96 -2.18 10.29
N PRO A 177 7.04 -0.91 9.88
CA PRO A 177 6.69 -0.51 8.52
C PRO A 177 7.75 -0.97 7.52
N ILE A 178 7.30 -1.33 6.32
CA ILE A 178 8.13 -1.78 5.22
C ILE A 178 7.78 -0.99 3.97
N VAL A 179 8.82 -0.51 3.28
CA VAL A 179 8.67 0.19 2.00
C VAL A 179 9.15 -0.66 0.82
N ARG A 180 8.24 -0.90 -0.12
CA ARG A 180 8.52 -1.59 -1.40
C ARG A 180 8.63 -0.55 -2.51
N CYS A 181 9.64 -0.65 -3.35
CA CYS A 181 9.68 0.09 -4.61
C CYS A 181 8.92 -0.72 -5.65
N LEU A 182 7.86 -0.14 -6.22
CA LEU A 182 7.05 -0.71 -7.30
C LEU A 182 7.55 -0.28 -8.69
N TYR A 183 8.07 0.95 -8.80
CA TYR A 183 8.62 1.49 -10.03
C TYR A 183 9.79 2.44 -9.70
N PRO A 184 10.89 2.43 -10.48
CA PRO A 184 11.15 1.53 -11.60
C PRO A 184 11.38 0.10 -11.12
N THR A 185 10.89 -0.88 -11.90
CA THR A 185 11.14 -2.30 -11.62
C THR A 185 12.47 -2.72 -12.25
N PRO A 186 13.47 -3.20 -11.46
CA PRO A 186 14.76 -3.63 -11.99
C PRO A 186 14.64 -4.70 -13.07
N ASP A 187 15.60 -4.72 -13.99
CA ASP A 187 15.73 -5.83 -14.93
C ASP A 187 16.07 -7.13 -14.19
N GLY A 188 15.50 -8.25 -14.65
CA GLY A 188 15.66 -9.55 -14.01
C GLY A 188 14.82 -9.81 -12.76
N PHE A 189 14.00 -8.85 -12.27
CA PHE A 189 13.11 -9.07 -11.10
C PHE A 189 12.14 -10.26 -11.26
N LEU A 190 11.87 -10.68 -12.50
CA LEU A 190 10.82 -11.65 -12.85
C LEU A 190 11.37 -12.96 -13.41
N SER A 191 12.68 -13.22 -13.30
CA SER A 191 13.31 -14.40 -13.95
C SER A 191 12.60 -15.71 -13.62
N ASP A 192 12.01 -15.81 -12.42
CA ASP A 192 11.36 -17.01 -11.90
C ASP A 192 9.88 -16.80 -11.52
N PHE A 193 9.27 -15.67 -11.90
CA PHE A 193 7.88 -15.36 -11.53
C PHE A 193 6.93 -15.61 -12.70
N ASN A 194 6.01 -16.57 -12.56
CA ASN A 194 4.96 -16.86 -13.54
C ASN A 194 3.65 -16.10 -13.19
N PRO A 195 3.34 -14.97 -13.85
CA PRO A 195 2.16 -14.16 -13.49
C PRO A 195 0.84 -14.90 -13.64
N ASP A 196 0.73 -15.80 -14.62
CA ASP A 196 -0.52 -16.51 -14.92
C ASP A 196 -0.94 -17.47 -13.78
N GLU A 197 0.02 -17.98 -13.02
CA GLU A 197 -0.24 -18.82 -11.84
C GLU A 197 -0.81 -18.02 -10.68
N TRP A 198 -0.43 -16.74 -10.55
CA TRP A 198 -0.74 -15.94 -9.37
C TRP A 198 -1.92 -15.00 -9.57
N GLU A 199 -2.27 -14.61 -10.80
CA GLU A 199 -3.36 -13.67 -11.07
C GLU A 199 -4.69 -14.10 -10.40
N ARG A 200 -4.94 -15.41 -10.33
CA ARG A 200 -6.15 -16.02 -9.74
C ARG A 200 -5.98 -16.46 -8.28
N GLY A 201 -4.79 -16.32 -7.70
CA GLY A 201 -4.54 -16.65 -6.29
C GLY A 201 -5.41 -15.79 -5.39
N ILE A 202 -5.99 -16.40 -4.34
CA ILE A 202 -7.04 -15.80 -3.53
C ILE A 202 -6.52 -15.41 -2.14
N VAL A 203 -6.90 -14.23 -1.67
CA VAL A 203 -6.82 -13.78 -0.28
C VAL A 203 -8.21 -13.82 0.35
N ILE A 204 -8.31 -14.46 1.52
CA ILE A 204 -9.53 -14.57 2.31
C ILE A 204 -9.37 -13.68 3.55
N PHE A 205 -10.29 -12.75 3.75
CA PHE A 205 -10.29 -11.80 4.90
C PHE A 205 -11.27 -12.19 6.01
N ASP A 206 -12.07 -13.23 5.78
CA ASP A 206 -12.97 -13.82 6.78
C ASP A 206 -12.48 -15.23 7.14
N PRO A 207 -11.90 -15.43 8.34
CA PRO A 207 -11.42 -16.75 8.77
C PRO A 207 -12.50 -17.83 8.73
N ALA A 208 -13.78 -17.47 8.86
CA ALA A 208 -14.88 -18.41 8.79
C ALA A 208 -15.12 -18.98 7.37
N LEU A 209 -14.50 -18.38 6.34
CA LEU A 209 -14.54 -18.86 4.96
C LEU A 209 -13.34 -19.73 4.57
N ALA A 210 -12.34 -19.88 5.43
CA ALA A 210 -11.24 -20.79 5.20
C ALA A 210 -11.71 -22.23 5.49
N GLU A 211 -12.31 -22.90 4.50
CA GLU A 211 -12.52 -24.35 4.57
C GLU A 211 -11.15 -25.05 4.51
N PHE A 212 -10.58 -25.36 5.67
CA PHE A 212 -9.48 -26.32 5.75
C PHE A 212 -10.05 -27.71 5.48
N LYS A 213 -9.84 -28.23 4.27
CA LYS A 213 -10.01 -29.66 4.03
C LYS A 213 -8.99 -30.40 4.88
N SER A 214 -9.43 -30.96 6.00
CA SER A 214 -8.68 -31.98 6.72
C SER A 214 -8.49 -33.17 5.78
N GLY A 215 -7.26 -33.37 5.31
CA GLY A 215 -6.84 -34.60 4.65
C GLY A 215 -6.61 -35.72 5.66
#